data_AF-F4JQV8-F1
#
_entry.id   AF-F4JQV8-F1
#
_cell.length_a   1.000
_cell.length_b   1.000
_cell.length_c   1.000
_cell.angle_alpha   90.00
_cell.angle_beta   90.00
_cell.angle_gamma   90.00
#
_symmetry.space_group_name_H-M   'P 1'
#
loop_
_entity.id
_entity.type
_entity.pdbx_description
1 polymer ?
#
loop_
_entity_poly.entity_id
_entity_poly.type
_entity_poly.pdbx_seq_one_letter_code
_entity_poly.pdbx_strand_id
1 'polypeptide(L)'
;MDHTLSLLPFLFIIIISSFHVLPVSPTPSHKLKSATTIRKLNRGGPYIGLVTVIATEENAFLRSVDFRPDPTHPFLDLSGRRFRIGKIHGKKVVYVRCGRGMVNGAAATQQMIDVFNVKGIVHFGIAGNMNNSMSIGDVSIPKQITNAGLWDWLNPDKVKGVEDIAYLDVGNYNVPKGDGDNELGSIGYNYEQLYSVTGHINAPQNVFWINTTQEWLHLAADLEKMELSQCVNASLCLPKKPKLVVGLKAATAYIFVDNAAYRNFLYDTFGVSSSDMESSAVAMVILNPLIFT
;
A
#
# COMPACT_ATOMS: atom_id res chain seq x y z
N MET A 1 -51.64 -48.18 -2.60
CA MET A 1 -51.32 -47.61 -1.29
C MET A 1 -50.04 -48.31 -0.87
N ASP A 2 -48.84 -47.73 -0.96
CA ASP A 2 -48.47 -46.33 -0.81
C ASP A 2 -47.22 -45.99 -1.63
N HIS A 3 -47.26 -44.85 -2.33
CA HIS A 3 -46.09 -44.19 -2.90
C HIS A 3 -45.63 -43.12 -1.90
N THR A 4 -44.63 -43.44 -1.10
CA THR A 4 -43.90 -42.45 -0.29
C THR A 4 -42.98 -41.64 -1.21
N LEU A 5 -43.48 -40.49 -1.63
CA LEU A 5 -42.74 -39.48 -2.38
C LEU A 5 -41.66 -38.89 -1.46
N SER A 6 -40.40 -39.28 -1.67
CA SER A 6 -39.24 -38.67 -1.00
C SER A 6 -39.09 -37.22 -1.48
N LEU A 7 -39.52 -36.27 -0.65
CA LEU A 7 -39.27 -34.85 -0.85
C LEU A 7 -37.79 -34.58 -0.52
N LEU A 8 -36.93 -34.54 -1.55
CA LEU A 8 -35.61 -33.91 -1.41
C LEU A 8 -35.83 -32.43 -1.04
N PRO A 9 -35.19 -31.91 0.02
CA PRO A 9 -35.22 -30.48 0.29
C PRO A 9 -34.40 -29.78 -0.79
N PHE A 10 -35.08 -29.08 -1.70
CA PHE A 10 -34.43 -28.13 -2.61
C PHE A 10 -33.84 -27.00 -1.76
N LEU A 11 -32.53 -27.06 -1.57
CA LEU A 11 -31.74 -25.99 -0.95
C LEU A 11 -31.77 -24.78 -1.91
N PHE A 12 -32.72 -23.86 -1.70
CA PHE A 12 -32.74 -22.58 -2.40
C PHE A 12 -31.59 -21.71 -1.88
N ILE A 13 -30.45 -21.73 -2.57
CA ILE A 13 -29.40 -20.73 -2.36
C ILE A 13 -29.94 -19.42 -2.92
N ILE A 14 -30.43 -18.55 -2.03
CA ILE A 14 -30.82 -17.18 -2.40
C ILE A 14 -29.52 -16.39 -2.61
N ILE A 15 -29.11 -16.25 -3.87
CA ILE A 15 -28.02 -15.35 -4.25
C ILE A 15 -28.58 -13.93 -4.25
N ILE A 16 -28.35 -13.19 -3.17
CA ILE A 16 -28.63 -11.75 -3.13
C ILE A 16 -27.52 -11.05 -3.91
N SER A 17 -27.77 -10.69 -5.17
CA SER A 17 -26.87 -9.87 -5.98
C SER A 17 -27.20 -8.39 -5.81
N SER A 18 -26.26 -7.58 -5.31
CA SER A 18 -26.36 -6.11 -5.35
C SER A 18 -25.79 -5.58 -6.66
N PHE A 19 -26.55 -4.71 -7.35
CA PHE A 19 -26.07 -4.01 -8.54
C PHE A 19 -26.00 -2.50 -8.24
N HIS A 20 -24.81 -1.92 -8.39
CA HIS A 20 -24.61 -0.48 -8.27
C HIS A 20 -24.39 0.10 -9.68
N VAL A 21 -25.28 0.98 -10.12
CA VAL A 21 -25.15 1.73 -11.38
C VAL A 21 -24.74 3.16 -11.03
N LEU A 22 -23.53 3.54 -11.42
CA LEU A 22 -23.01 4.90 -11.21
C LEU A 22 -22.78 5.57 -12.58
N PRO A 23 -23.31 6.79 -12.81
CA PRO A 23 -23.08 7.49 -14.06
C PRO A 23 -21.61 7.97 -14.15
N VAL A 24 -20.96 7.71 -15.28
CA VAL A 24 -19.64 8.26 -15.57
C VAL A 24 -19.82 9.56 -16.34
N SER A 25 -19.44 10.68 -15.73
CA SER A 25 -19.40 11.98 -16.41
C SER A 25 -17.96 12.26 -16.86
N PRO A 26 -17.61 12.04 -18.15
CA PRO A 26 -16.32 12.45 -18.65
C PRO A 26 -16.27 13.98 -18.64
N THR A 27 -15.45 14.57 -17.77
CA THR A 27 -15.09 15.98 -17.93
C THR A 27 -14.34 16.15 -19.25
N PRO A 28 -14.65 17.17 -20.07
CA PRO A 28 -13.88 17.49 -21.27
C PRO A 28 -12.45 17.87 -20.88
N SER A 29 -11.58 16.88 -20.78
CA SER A 29 -10.14 17.11 -20.76
C SER A 29 -9.74 17.65 -22.13
N HIS A 30 -8.86 18.65 -22.18
CA HIS A 30 -8.17 19.03 -23.42
C HIS A 30 -7.21 17.90 -23.84
N LYS A 31 -7.77 16.73 -24.19
CA LYS A 31 -7.05 15.45 -24.39
C LYS A 31 -5.85 15.61 -25.33
N LEU A 32 -5.99 16.40 -26.40
CA LEU A 32 -4.92 16.65 -27.36
C LEU A 32 -3.78 17.53 -26.81
N LYS A 33 -4.11 18.57 -26.03
CA LYS A 33 -3.12 19.43 -25.37
C LYS A 33 -2.37 18.63 -24.31
N SER A 34 -3.09 17.86 -23.49
CA SER A 34 -2.50 16.95 -22.51
C SER A 34 -1.62 15.90 -23.18
N ALA A 35 -2.06 15.25 -24.27
CA ALA A 35 -1.25 14.28 -24.99
C ALA A 35 0.05 14.88 -25.57
N THR A 36 -0.01 16.11 -26.07
CA THR A 36 1.17 16.82 -26.58
C THR A 36 2.14 17.16 -25.44
N THR A 37 1.62 17.66 -24.32
CA THR A 37 2.42 17.93 -23.11
C THR A 37 3.06 16.65 -22.58
N ILE A 38 2.30 15.55 -22.47
CA ILE A 38 2.78 14.24 -22.03
C ILE A 38 3.93 13.75 -22.94
N ARG A 39 3.78 13.82 -24.27
CA ARG A 39 4.85 13.46 -25.20
C ARG A 39 6.11 14.31 -25.01
N LYS A 40 5.96 15.62 -24.79
CA LYS A 40 7.11 16.52 -24.53
C LYS A 40 7.81 16.16 -23.23
N LEU A 41 7.05 15.92 -22.17
CA LEU A 41 7.57 15.49 -20.86
C LEU A 41 8.32 14.16 -20.97
N ASN A 42 7.75 13.18 -21.66
CA ASN A 42 8.37 11.85 -21.78
C ASN A 42 9.65 11.83 -22.62
N ARG A 43 9.80 12.76 -23.59
CA ARG A 43 11.10 13.01 -24.26
C ARG A 43 12.17 13.52 -23.28
N GLY A 44 11.73 14.22 -22.24
CA GLY A 44 12.58 14.72 -21.17
C GLY A 44 12.89 13.70 -20.08
N GLY A 45 12.31 12.49 -20.09
CA GLY A 45 12.58 11.44 -19.11
C GLY A 45 13.97 10.77 -19.25
N PRO A 46 14.18 9.58 -18.63
CA PRO A 46 13.30 8.97 -17.64
C PRO A 46 13.33 9.71 -16.29
N TYR A 47 12.26 9.59 -15.51
CA TYR A 47 12.08 10.20 -14.19
C TYR A 47 12.18 9.15 -13.08
N ILE A 48 12.57 9.57 -11.87
CA ILE A 48 12.24 8.85 -10.63
C ILE A 48 10.85 9.29 -10.19
N GLY A 49 9.92 8.35 -10.04
CA GLY A 49 8.62 8.64 -9.48
C GLY A 49 8.65 8.68 -7.96
N LEU A 50 7.98 9.66 -7.36
CA LEU A 50 7.90 9.87 -5.92
C LEU A 50 6.43 9.90 -5.52
N VAL A 51 6.01 9.01 -4.62
CA VAL A 51 4.61 8.89 -4.18
C VAL A 51 4.55 9.10 -2.67
N THR A 52 3.87 10.16 -2.23
CA THR A 52 3.57 10.41 -0.80
C THR A 52 2.07 10.49 -0.56
N VAL A 53 1.61 10.52 0.69
CA VAL A 53 0.19 10.27 1.02
C VAL A 53 -0.57 11.56 1.33
N ILE A 54 -0.13 12.31 2.35
CA ILE A 54 -0.89 13.43 2.91
C ILE A 54 -0.13 14.76 2.88
N ALA A 55 -0.86 15.86 3.09
CA ALA A 55 -0.28 17.21 3.02
C ALA A 55 0.84 17.43 4.05
N THR A 56 0.73 16.83 5.23
CA THR A 56 1.78 16.91 6.27
C THR A 56 3.11 16.33 5.77
N GLU A 57 3.07 15.18 5.10
CA GLU A 57 4.25 14.52 4.52
C GLU A 57 4.79 15.31 3.32
N GLU A 58 3.91 15.75 2.41
CA GLU A 58 4.27 16.63 1.28
C GLU A 58 5.02 17.88 1.77
N ASN A 59 4.45 18.57 2.76
CA ASN A 59 5.03 19.79 3.31
C ASN A 59 6.37 19.53 4.01
N ALA A 60 6.51 18.42 4.73
CA ALA A 60 7.79 18.04 5.35
C ALA A 60 8.86 17.78 4.30
N PHE A 61 8.53 16.98 3.28
CA PHE A 61 9.43 16.65 2.18
C PHE A 61 9.86 17.86 1.37
N LEU A 62 8.92 18.70 0.91
CA LEU A 62 9.23 19.87 0.10
C LEU A 62 10.03 20.94 0.86
N ARG A 63 9.98 20.97 2.20
CA ARG A 63 10.84 21.83 3.01
C ARG A 63 12.25 21.28 3.18
N SER A 64 12.43 19.96 3.04
CA SER A 64 13.74 19.31 3.25
C SER A 64 14.55 19.16 1.95
N VAL A 65 13.98 19.45 0.78
CA VAL A 65 14.65 19.27 -0.51
C VAL A 65 14.60 20.53 -1.36
N ASP A 66 15.65 20.78 -2.14
CA ASP A 66 15.65 21.79 -3.20
C ASP A 66 14.94 21.23 -4.45
N PHE A 67 13.60 21.22 -4.41
CA PHE A 67 12.78 20.86 -5.56
C PHE A 67 12.71 22.03 -6.55
N ARG A 68 13.29 21.84 -7.73
CA ARG A 68 13.28 22.81 -8.84
C ARG A 68 12.23 22.39 -9.88
N PRO A 69 11.09 23.07 -10.00
CA PRO A 69 10.07 22.73 -10.99
C PRO A 69 10.61 22.83 -12.42
N ASP A 70 10.05 22.02 -13.32
CA ASP A 70 10.28 22.21 -14.75
C ASP A 70 9.78 23.61 -15.18
N PRO A 71 10.59 24.39 -15.91
CA PRO A 71 10.26 25.78 -16.25
C PRO A 71 9.08 25.89 -17.23
N THR A 72 8.77 24.82 -17.97
CA THR A 72 7.73 24.81 -18.99
C THR A 72 6.47 24.09 -18.52
N HIS A 73 6.63 23.02 -17.76
CA HIS A 73 5.55 22.15 -17.31
C HIS A 73 5.79 21.74 -15.85
N PRO A 74 5.67 22.68 -14.89
CA PRO A 74 5.98 22.41 -13.48
C PRO A 74 5.05 21.37 -12.86
N PHE A 75 3.89 21.13 -13.47
CA PHE A 75 2.96 20.07 -13.07
C PHE A 75 2.04 19.64 -14.21
N LEU A 76 1.40 18.48 -14.03
CA LEU A 76 0.28 17.99 -14.81
C LEU A 76 -0.81 17.49 -13.84
N ASP A 77 -2.03 18.00 -13.98
CA ASP A 77 -3.16 17.58 -13.14
C ASP A 77 -3.92 16.43 -13.83
N LEU A 78 -4.03 15.28 -13.16
CA LEU A 78 -4.69 14.07 -13.64
C LEU A 78 -5.69 13.59 -12.59
N SER A 79 -6.96 13.42 -12.96
CA SER A 79 -8.01 12.89 -12.08
C SER A 79 -8.08 13.59 -10.71
N GLY A 80 -7.88 14.91 -10.68
CA GLY A 80 -7.87 15.72 -9.46
C GLY A 80 -6.57 15.67 -8.64
N ARG A 81 -5.54 14.96 -9.11
CA ARG A 81 -4.21 14.88 -8.47
C ARG A 81 -3.17 15.67 -9.25
N ARG A 82 -2.30 16.39 -8.55
CA ARG A 82 -1.21 17.16 -9.15
C ARG A 82 0.08 16.37 -9.18
N PHE A 83 0.54 16.04 -10.38
CA PHE A 83 1.85 15.45 -10.62
C PHE A 83 2.85 16.58 -10.85
N ARG A 84 3.70 16.87 -9.87
CA ARG A 84 4.74 17.91 -9.97
C ARG A 84 5.94 17.34 -10.70
N ILE A 85 6.45 18.09 -11.67
CA ILE A 85 7.56 17.66 -12.52
C ILE A 85 8.73 18.62 -12.27
N GLY A 86 9.92 18.07 -12.06
CA GLY A 86 11.07 18.90 -11.77
C GLY A 86 12.34 18.11 -11.52
N LYS A 87 13.23 18.69 -10.73
CA LYS A 87 14.51 18.10 -10.33
C LYS A 87 14.76 18.25 -8.84
N ILE A 88 15.39 17.24 -8.24
CA ILE A 88 15.99 17.28 -6.91
C ILE A 88 17.46 16.88 -7.06
N HIS A 89 18.39 17.71 -6.58
CA HIS A 89 19.84 17.51 -6.79
C HIS A 89 20.21 17.20 -8.26
N GLY A 90 19.55 17.88 -9.20
CA GLY A 90 19.75 17.68 -10.64
C GLY A 90 19.12 16.41 -11.22
N LYS A 91 18.60 15.49 -10.41
CA LYS A 91 17.90 14.28 -10.83
C LYS A 91 16.44 14.59 -11.15
N LYS A 92 15.97 14.11 -12.30
CA LYS A 92 14.59 14.34 -12.78
C LYS A 92 13.60 13.52 -11.96
N VAL A 93 12.56 14.17 -11.45
CA VAL A 93 11.53 13.56 -10.62
C VAL A 93 10.14 13.92 -11.11
N VAL A 94 9.21 12.97 -10.97
CA VAL A 94 7.76 13.23 -10.99
C VAL A 94 7.23 12.86 -9.61
N TYR A 95 6.57 13.79 -8.96
CA TYR A 95 6.13 13.63 -7.59
C TYR A 95 4.62 13.84 -7.48
N VAL A 96 3.94 12.99 -6.71
CA VAL A 96 2.50 13.08 -6.47
C VAL A 96 2.16 12.82 -5.01
N ARG A 97 1.17 13.56 -4.51
CA ARG A 97 0.45 13.23 -3.28
C ARG A 97 -0.76 12.37 -3.65
N CYS A 98 -0.73 11.07 -3.31
CA CYS A 98 -1.74 10.10 -3.76
C CYS A 98 -3.08 10.23 -3.02
N GLY A 99 -3.04 10.57 -1.72
CA GLY A 99 -4.18 10.49 -0.81
C GLY A 99 -4.18 9.19 0.00
N ARG A 100 -4.89 9.19 1.14
CA ARG A 100 -4.90 8.05 2.07
C ARG A 100 -5.59 6.82 1.48
N GLY A 101 -5.04 5.65 1.75
CA GLY A 101 -5.61 4.35 1.45
C GLY A 101 -5.14 3.72 0.14
N MET A 102 -5.23 2.39 0.08
CA MET A 102 -4.73 1.56 -1.03
C MET A 102 -5.27 1.96 -2.41
N VAL A 103 -6.55 2.35 -2.53
CA VAL A 103 -7.17 2.77 -3.80
C VAL A 103 -6.53 4.06 -4.31
N ASN A 104 -6.23 5.01 -3.42
CA ASN A 104 -5.55 6.25 -3.79
C ASN A 104 -4.10 5.99 -4.17
N GLY A 105 -3.39 5.16 -3.39
CA GLY A 105 -2.02 4.71 -3.68
C GLY A 105 -1.90 4.02 -5.04
N ALA A 106 -2.78 3.06 -5.33
CA ALA A 106 -2.83 2.35 -6.59
C ALA A 106 -3.18 3.28 -7.75
N ALA A 107 -4.25 4.07 -7.65
CA ALA A 107 -4.69 4.96 -8.72
C ALA A 107 -3.64 6.01 -9.10
N ALA A 108 -2.97 6.61 -8.10
CA ALA A 108 -1.92 7.60 -8.35
C ALA A 108 -0.67 6.97 -8.97
N THR A 109 -0.27 5.79 -8.49
CA THR A 109 0.89 5.05 -9.05
C THR A 109 0.60 4.60 -10.48
N GLN A 110 -0.58 4.04 -10.74
CA GLN A 110 -0.98 3.62 -12.09
C GLN A 110 -0.97 4.81 -13.06
N GLN A 111 -1.60 5.93 -12.66
CA GLN A 111 -1.57 7.16 -13.44
C GLN A 111 -0.14 7.67 -13.69
N MET A 112 0.77 7.50 -12.73
CA MET A 112 2.16 7.89 -12.90
C MET A 112 2.85 7.05 -13.97
N ILE A 113 2.74 5.72 -13.88
CA ILE A 113 3.44 4.80 -14.78
C ILE A 113 2.84 4.82 -16.19
N ASP A 114 1.53 5.08 -16.33
CA ASP A 114 0.84 5.16 -17.62
C ASP A 114 1.21 6.42 -18.39
N VAL A 115 1.41 7.53 -17.67
CA VAL A 115 1.54 8.86 -18.26
C VAL A 115 3.00 9.29 -18.39
N PHE A 116 3.86 8.92 -17.46
CA PHE A 116 5.24 9.39 -17.40
C PHE A 116 6.25 8.27 -17.69
N ASN A 117 7.31 8.59 -18.43
CA ASN A 117 8.46 7.71 -18.59
C ASN A 117 9.25 7.62 -17.26
N VAL A 118 8.82 6.75 -16.36
CA VAL A 118 9.45 6.51 -15.05
C VAL A 118 10.33 5.27 -15.09
N LYS A 119 11.49 5.31 -14.44
CA LYS A 119 12.40 4.15 -14.32
C LYS A 119 12.31 3.43 -12.97
N GLY A 120 11.48 3.91 -12.07
CA GLY A 120 11.30 3.39 -10.72
C GLY A 120 10.52 4.36 -9.85
N ILE A 121 9.88 3.82 -8.81
CA ILE A 121 9.05 4.55 -7.86
C ILE A 121 9.65 4.43 -6.46
N VAL A 122 9.70 5.56 -5.75
CA VAL A 122 9.92 5.60 -4.31
C VAL A 122 8.62 6.05 -3.65
N HIS A 123 8.01 5.15 -2.90
CA HIS A 123 6.90 5.48 -2.02
C HIS A 123 7.42 5.79 -0.62
N PHE A 124 6.93 6.87 -0.01
CA PHE A 124 7.32 7.26 1.34
C PHE A 124 6.20 7.98 2.07
N GLY A 125 6.14 7.77 3.38
CA GLY A 125 5.15 8.33 4.28
C GLY A 125 5.41 7.93 5.72
N ILE A 126 4.50 8.30 6.61
CA ILE A 126 4.51 7.91 8.02
C ILE A 126 3.94 6.49 8.15
N ALA A 127 4.57 5.66 8.98
CA ALA A 127 4.08 4.34 9.30
C ALA A 127 3.96 4.14 10.82
N GLY A 128 3.03 3.30 11.23
CA GLY A 128 2.91 2.83 12.61
C GLY A 128 3.99 1.79 12.91
N ASN A 129 4.58 1.86 14.10
CA ASN A 129 5.57 0.87 14.55
C ASN A 129 4.87 -0.39 15.07
N MET A 130 5.29 -1.57 14.61
CA MET A 130 4.70 -2.86 14.98
C MET A 130 5.47 -3.62 16.06
N ASN A 131 6.69 -3.19 16.44
CA ASN A 131 7.48 -3.90 17.45
C ASN A 131 8.37 -2.96 18.28
N ASN A 132 9.12 -3.51 19.24
CA ASN A 132 10.01 -2.70 20.08
C ASN A 132 11.41 -2.47 19.47
N SER A 133 11.70 -2.97 18.26
CA SER A 133 13.01 -2.80 17.61
C SER A 133 13.15 -1.48 16.85
N MET A 134 12.03 -0.79 16.62
CA MET A 134 11.94 0.54 16.03
C MET A 134 11.46 1.56 17.07
N SER A 135 11.85 2.83 16.91
CA SER A 135 11.44 3.96 17.74
C SER A 135 10.84 5.09 16.88
N ILE A 136 10.14 6.03 17.52
CA ILE A 136 9.65 7.22 16.82
C ILE A 136 10.81 7.92 16.13
N GLY A 137 10.64 8.21 14.84
CA GLY A 137 11.64 8.85 13.99
C GLY A 137 12.54 7.88 13.22
N ASP A 138 12.59 6.60 13.61
CA ASP A 138 13.32 5.60 12.83
C ASP A 138 12.71 5.42 11.44
N VAL A 139 13.56 5.19 10.45
CA VAL A 139 13.18 5.01 9.05
C VAL A 139 13.36 3.53 8.69
N SER A 140 12.32 2.90 8.14
CA SER A 140 12.41 1.54 7.63
C SER A 140 12.33 1.53 6.10
N ILE A 141 13.21 0.76 5.47
CA ILE A 141 13.09 0.40 4.06
C ILE A 141 12.81 -1.10 4.00
N PRO A 142 11.55 -1.51 3.75
CA PRO A 142 11.17 -2.91 3.80
C PRO A 142 11.71 -3.69 2.59
N LYS A 143 12.17 -4.93 2.82
CA LYS A 143 12.42 -5.91 1.75
C LYS A 143 11.16 -6.65 1.32
N GLN A 144 10.16 -6.70 2.18
CA GLN A 144 8.89 -7.37 1.92
C GLN A 144 7.73 -6.55 2.46
N ILE A 145 6.67 -6.43 1.66
CA ILE A 145 5.44 -5.72 2.00
C ILE A 145 4.27 -6.70 1.80
N THR A 146 3.26 -6.65 2.66
CA THR A 146 2.04 -7.47 2.51
C THR A 146 0.78 -6.63 2.69
N ASN A 147 -0.34 -7.02 2.08
CA ASN A 147 -1.65 -6.53 2.50
C ASN A 147 -2.15 -7.38 3.68
N ALA A 148 -2.13 -6.82 4.88
CA ALA A 148 -2.65 -7.42 6.10
C ALA A 148 -4.13 -7.05 6.36
N GLY A 149 -4.85 -6.59 5.33
CA GLY A 149 -6.26 -6.21 5.39
C GLY A 149 -7.18 -7.04 4.49
N LEU A 150 -6.65 -8.07 3.83
CA LEU A 150 -7.45 -9.04 3.07
C LEU A 150 -7.65 -10.29 3.92
N TRP A 151 -8.90 -10.54 4.31
CA TRP A 151 -9.22 -11.53 5.31
C TRP A 151 -10.66 -12.06 5.16
N ASP A 152 -10.90 -13.24 5.70
CA ASP A 152 -12.25 -13.77 5.94
C ASP A 152 -12.61 -13.61 7.41
N TRP A 153 -13.84 -13.16 7.68
CA TRP A 153 -14.42 -13.17 9.03
C TRP A 153 -15.20 -14.48 9.21
N LEU A 154 -14.78 -15.29 10.15
CA LEU A 154 -15.18 -16.68 10.33
C LEU A 154 -15.96 -16.84 11.64
N ASN A 155 -17.03 -17.62 11.62
CA ASN A 155 -17.78 -17.99 12.83
C ASN A 155 -16.90 -18.78 13.82
N PRO A 156 -17.21 -18.75 15.13
CA PRO A 156 -16.45 -19.47 16.16
C PRO A 156 -16.22 -20.96 15.86
N ASP A 157 -17.24 -21.64 15.33
CA ASP A 157 -17.21 -23.09 15.08
C ASP A 157 -16.63 -23.45 13.70
N LYS A 158 -16.25 -22.47 12.87
CA LYS A 158 -15.73 -22.75 11.54
C LYS A 158 -14.32 -23.31 11.67
N VAL A 159 -14.10 -24.50 11.11
CA VAL A 159 -12.77 -25.12 11.04
C VAL A 159 -11.83 -24.17 10.33
N LYS A 160 -10.71 -23.84 10.98
CA LYS A 160 -9.59 -23.11 10.39
C LYS A 160 -9.15 -23.87 9.12
N GLY A 161 -9.45 -23.32 7.95
CA GLY A 161 -9.10 -23.89 6.66
C GLY A 161 -7.59 -23.99 6.43
N VAL A 162 -7.19 -24.83 5.49
CA VAL A 162 -5.77 -24.95 5.07
C VAL A 162 -5.34 -23.77 4.18
N GLU A 163 -6.30 -22.96 3.72
CA GLU A 163 -6.09 -21.89 2.74
C GLU A 163 -5.69 -20.54 3.35
N ASP A 164 -5.99 -20.30 4.64
CA ASP A 164 -5.58 -19.07 5.32
C ASP A 164 -4.12 -19.16 5.80
N ILE A 165 -3.44 -18.01 5.77
CA ILE A 165 -2.02 -17.89 6.09
C ILE A 165 -1.79 -17.80 7.60
N ALA A 166 -2.74 -17.19 8.30
CA ALA A 166 -2.73 -17.03 9.74
C ALA A 166 -4.14 -16.73 10.25
N TYR A 167 -4.32 -16.89 11.56
CA TYR A 167 -5.61 -16.67 12.22
C TYR A 167 -5.49 -15.75 13.42
N LEU A 168 -6.35 -14.74 13.48
CA LEU A 168 -6.62 -13.99 14.70
C LEU A 168 -7.93 -14.47 15.31
N ASP A 169 -7.86 -15.06 16.51
CA ASP A 169 -9.05 -15.51 17.24
C ASP A 169 -9.65 -14.35 18.02
N VAL A 170 -10.64 -13.68 17.42
CA VAL A 170 -11.34 -12.54 18.02
C VAL A 170 -12.22 -12.97 19.19
N GLY A 171 -12.77 -14.18 19.12
CA GLY A 171 -13.62 -14.79 20.15
C GLY A 171 -12.90 -15.00 21.49
N ASN A 172 -11.58 -15.09 21.49
CA ASN A 172 -10.82 -15.13 22.74
C ASN A 172 -10.65 -13.75 23.42
N TYR A 173 -11.05 -12.65 22.77
CA TYR A 173 -10.93 -11.31 23.33
C TYR A 173 -12.25 -10.86 23.97
N ASN A 174 -12.30 -10.88 25.30
CA ASN A 174 -13.45 -10.41 26.07
C ASN A 174 -12.97 -9.51 27.23
N VAL A 175 -13.04 -8.18 27.05
CA VAL A 175 -12.56 -7.18 28.03
C VAL A 175 -13.63 -6.10 28.25
N PRO A 176 -14.12 -5.87 29.49
CA PRO A 176 -13.83 -6.65 30.70
C PRO A 176 -14.29 -8.10 30.55
N LYS A 177 -13.66 -9.03 31.28
CA LYS A 177 -14.06 -10.43 31.26
C LYS A 177 -15.50 -10.55 31.78
N GLY A 178 -16.40 -10.99 30.90
CA GLY A 178 -17.78 -11.34 31.25
C GLY A 178 -17.98 -12.85 31.25
N ASP A 179 -19.18 -13.27 31.65
CA ASP A 179 -19.61 -14.66 31.52
C ASP A 179 -20.02 -14.94 30.06
N GLY A 180 -19.53 -16.03 29.48
CA GLY A 180 -19.84 -16.48 28.12
C GLY A 180 -18.72 -16.27 27.09
N ASP A 181 -18.83 -16.99 25.98
CA ASP A 181 -17.90 -16.92 24.86
C ASP A 181 -18.23 -15.74 23.93
N ASN A 182 -17.21 -15.11 23.35
CA ASN A 182 -17.41 -14.04 22.38
C ASN A 182 -17.69 -14.65 20.99
N GLU A 183 -18.89 -14.38 20.47
CA GLU A 183 -19.39 -14.92 19.20
C GLU A 183 -18.75 -14.29 17.94
N LEU A 184 -17.84 -13.32 18.08
CA LEU A 184 -17.14 -12.70 16.96
C LEU A 184 -16.21 -13.66 16.22
N GLY A 185 -15.90 -14.84 16.77
CA GLY A 185 -15.20 -15.91 16.05
C GLY A 185 -13.76 -15.56 15.69
N SER A 186 -13.35 -15.74 14.44
CA SER A 186 -11.96 -15.53 14.03
C SER A 186 -11.82 -14.84 12.68
N ILE A 187 -10.61 -14.38 12.42
CA ILE A 187 -10.20 -13.77 11.17
C ILE A 187 -9.15 -14.66 10.55
N GLY A 188 -9.36 -15.08 9.30
CA GLY A 188 -8.39 -15.79 8.46
C GLY A 188 -7.72 -14.83 7.47
N TYR A 189 -6.39 -14.75 7.46
CA TYR A 189 -5.65 -13.87 6.55
C TYR A 189 -5.44 -14.52 5.19
N ASN A 190 -5.77 -13.78 4.14
CA ASN A 190 -5.84 -14.29 2.77
C ASN A 190 -4.72 -13.76 1.86
N TYR A 191 -4.57 -14.41 0.71
CA TYR A 191 -3.63 -14.04 -0.34
C TYR A 191 -4.20 -12.96 -1.26
N GLU A 192 -3.32 -12.06 -1.70
CA GLU A 192 -3.61 -11.15 -2.81
C GLU A 192 -3.43 -11.86 -4.16
N GLN A 193 -4.07 -11.33 -5.20
CA GLN A 193 -3.96 -11.83 -6.57
C GLN A 193 -3.11 -10.91 -7.44
N LEU A 194 -1.94 -11.39 -7.86
CA LEU A 194 -1.01 -10.66 -8.73
C LEU A 194 -1.12 -11.12 -10.19
N TYR A 195 -1.25 -10.17 -11.13
CA TYR A 195 -1.31 -10.42 -12.56
C TYR A 195 0.00 -9.99 -13.23
N SER A 196 0.91 -10.95 -13.45
CA SER A 196 2.19 -10.64 -14.11
C SER A 196 2.10 -10.71 -15.63
N VAL A 197 2.74 -9.75 -16.31
CA VAL A 197 2.95 -9.77 -17.78
C VAL A 197 3.91 -10.87 -18.24
N THR A 198 4.74 -11.40 -17.34
CA THR A 198 5.60 -12.56 -17.59
C THR A 198 4.93 -13.89 -17.21
N GLY A 199 3.74 -13.84 -16.61
CA GLY A 199 2.95 -15.01 -16.21
C GLY A 199 1.99 -15.49 -17.30
N HIS A 200 1.07 -16.36 -16.91
CA HIS A 200 -0.03 -16.79 -17.78
C HIS A 200 -1.07 -15.67 -17.90
N ILE A 201 -1.46 -15.35 -19.13
CA ILE A 201 -2.45 -14.29 -19.42
C ILE A 201 -3.77 -14.61 -18.70
N ASN A 202 -4.35 -13.61 -18.04
CA ASN A 202 -5.60 -13.72 -17.28
C ASN A 202 -5.62 -14.76 -16.15
N ALA A 203 -4.46 -15.23 -15.68
CA ALA A 203 -4.37 -16.12 -14.53
C ALA A 203 -3.56 -15.45 -13.41
N PRO A 204 -4.19 -15.10 -12.28
CA PRO A 204 -3.48 -14.49 -11.16
C PRO A 204 -2.61 -15.51 -10.41
N GLN A 205 -1.58 -15.01 -9.76
CA GLN A 205 -0.78 -15.74 -8.77
C GLN A 205 -1.16 -15.26 -7.38
N ASN A 206 -1.41 -16.20 -6.46
CA ASN A 206 -1.61 -15.87 -5.05
C ASN A 206 -0.27 -15.42 -4.45
N VAL A 207 -0.26 -14.21 -3.90
CA VAL A 207 0.91 -13.62 -3.25
C VAL A 207 0.53 -13.11 -1.87
N PHE A 208 1.40 -13.38 -0.90
CA PHE A 208 1.29 -12.76 0.42
C PHE A 208 2.39 -11.72 0.62
N TRP A 209 3.61 -12.04 0.19
CA TRP A 209 4.75 -11.12 0.26
C TRP A 209 5.08 -10.55 -1.11
N ILE A 210 5.10 -9.23 -1.19
CA ILE A 210 5.64 -8.46 -2.29
C ILE A 210 7.08 -8.12 -1.96
N ASN A 211 8.02 -8.64 -2.74
CA ASN A 211 9.45 -8.47 -2.49
C ASN A 211 10.01 -7.24 -3.21
N THR A 212 10.81 -6.44 -2.52
CA THR A 212 11.65 -5.42 -3.14
C THR A 212 12.80 -6.10 -3.89
N THR A 213 13.12 -5.62 -5.08
CA THR A 213 14.21 -6.17 -5.91
C THR A 213 15.58 -5.99 -5.23
N GLN A 214 16.51 -6.91 -5.48
CA GLN A 214 17.83 -6.88 -4.86
C GLN A 214 18.63 -5.63 -5.23
N GLU A 215 18.47 -5.10 -6.45
CA GLU A 215 19.14 -3.89 -6.94
C GLU A 215 18.78 -2.67 -6.09
N TRP A 216 17.49 -2.49 -5.78
CA TRP A 216 17.02 -1.39 -4.95
C TRP A 216 17.36 -1.59 -3.48
N LEU A 217 17.40 -2.83 -2.98
CA LEU A 217 17.85 -3.13 -1.62
C LEU A 217 19.35 -2.84 -1.44
N HIS A 218 20.18 -3.16 -2.43
CA HIS A 218 21.59 -2.79 -2.41
C HIS A 218 21.77 -1.26 -2.40
N LEU A 219 21.03 -0.53 -3.22
CA LEU A 219 21.06 0.93 -3.19
C LEU A 219 20.60 1.49 -1.83
N ALA A 220 19.58 0.89 -1.22
CA ALA A 220 19.09 1.28 0.09
C ALA A 220 20.09 0.99 1.21
N ALA A 221 20.84 -0.11 1.14
CA ALA A 221 21.84 -0.48 2.15
C ALA A 221 22.94 0.59 2.30
N ASP A 222 23.31 1.29 1.22
CA ASP A 222 24.25 2.41 1.30
C ASP A 222 23.72 3.58 2.16
N LEU A 223 22.41 3.67 2.36
CA LEU A 223 21.76 4.72 3.18
C LEU A 223 21.79 4.40 4.68
N GLU A 224 22.13 3.18 5.12
CA GLU A 224 22.18 2.84 6.56
C GLU A 224 23.26 3.63 7.30
N LYS A 225 24.25 4.17 6.57
CA LYS A 225 25.29 5.06 7.11
C LYS A 225 24.81 6.51 7.29
N MET A 226 23.61 6.84 6.81
CA MET A 226 23.09 8.20 6.88
C MET A 226 22.73 8.55 8.33
N GLU A 227 23.29 9.66 8.81
CA GLU A 227 22.93 10.16 10.13
C GLU A 227 21.60 10.91 10.09
N LEU A 228 20.65 10.46 10.91
CA LEU A 228 19.37 11.14 11.10
C LEU A 228 19.47 12.15 12.25
N SER A 229 18.95 13.36 12.04
CA SER A 229 18.90 14.39 13.07
C SER A 229 17.94 13.97 14.20
N GLN A 230 18.42 14.00 15.43
CA GLN A 230 17.61 13.70 16.62
C GLN A 230 16.63 14.83 16.96
N CYS A 231 16.99 16.06 16.61
CA CYS A 231 16.27 17.28 16.99
C CYS A 231 15.84 18.05 15.74
N VAL A 232 14.61 18.54 15.74
CA VAL A 232 14.13 19.48 14.72
C VAL A 232 14.58 20.90 15.08
N ASN A 233 14.67 21.21 16.38
CA ASN A 233 15.19 22.45 16.94
C ASN A 233 15.66 22.23 18.39
N ALA A 234 16.13 23.28 19.07
CA ALA A 234 16.70 23.19 20.41
C ALA A 234 15.72 22.69 21.51
N SER A 235 14.40 22.80 21.30
CA SER A 235 13.39 22.39 22.29
C SER A 235 12.61 21.14 21.89
N LEU A 236 12.75 20.66 20.65
CA LEU A 236 12.04 19.49 20.13
C LEU A 236 13.02 18.44 19.61
N CYS A 237 13.32 17.49 20.50
CA CYS A 237 14.21 16.36 20.25
C CYS A 237 13.52 15.03 20.57
N LEU A 238 13.87 14.00 19.81
CA LEU A 238 13.48 12.63 20.13
C LEU A 238 14.32 12.09 21.30
N PRO A 239 13.78 11.17 22.11
CA PRO A 239 14.50 10.61 23.26
C PRO A 239 15.72 9.77 22.86
N LYS A 240 15.75 9.26 21.62
CA LYS A 240 16.87 8.52 21.04
C LYS A 240 17.18 9.10 19.67
N LYS A 241 18.46 9.05 19.27
CA LYS A 241 18.86 9.38 17.89
C LYS A 241 18.23 8.36 16.94
N PRO A 242 17.48 8.81 15.92
CA PRO A 242 16.86 7.89 14.98
C PRO A 242 17.88 7.13 14.14
N LYS A 243 17.48 5.96 13.66
CA LYS A 243 18.25 5.13 12.73
C LYS A 243 17.46 4.81 11.46
N LEU A 244 18.18 4.52 10.39
CA LEU A 244 17.63 3.91 9.19
C LEU A 244 17.92 2.41 9.22
N VAL A 245 16.92 1.57 8.94
CA VAL A 245 17.06 0.11 8.89
C VAL A 245 16.51 -0.44 7.58
N VAL A 246 17.34 -1.17 6.85
CA VAL A 246 16.95 -1.82 5.59
C VAL A 246 16.64 -3.29 5.83
N GLY A 247 15.69 -3.85 5.08
CA GLY A 247 15.45 -5.29 5.06
C GLY A 247 14.47 -5.79 6.11
N LEU A 248 13.68 -4.89 6.71
CA LEU A 248 12.54 -5.27 7.54
C LEU A 248 11.32 -5.64 6.67
N LYS A 249 10.20 -5.99 7.31
CA LYS A 249 8.93 -6.28 6.64
C LYS A 249 7.88 -5.23 7.03
N ALA A 250 6.99 -4.89 6.11
CA ALA A 250 5.89 -3.97 6.35
C ALA A 250 4.53 -4.60 6.05
N ALA A 251 3.51 -4.19 6.80
CA ALA A 251 2.11 -4.48 6.51
C ALA A 251 1.40 -3.24 5.96
N THR A 252 0.40 -3.45 5.14
CA THR A 252 -0.52 -2.41 4.69
C THR A 252 -1.94 -2.90 4.91
N ALA A 253 -2.84 -2.05 5.39
CA ALA A 253 -4.27 -2.34 5.49
C ALA A 253 -5.08 -1.04 5.52
N TYR A 254 -6.40 -1.09 5.31
CA TYR A 254 -7.29 0.06 5.55
C TYR A 254 -7.57 0.29 7.05
N ILE A 255 -6.57 0.10 7.89
CA ILE A 255 -6.71 0.09 9.35
C ILE A 255 -5.60 0.94 9.95
N PHE A 256 -5.98 1.92 10.78
CA PHE A 256 -5.04 2.58 11.66
C PHE A 256 -4.87 1.73 12.93
N VAL A 257 -3.67 1.18 13.13
CA VAL A 257 -3.40 0.26 14.25
C VAL A 257 -3.04 1.05 15.51
N ASP A 258 -4.02 1.25 16.38
CA ASP A 258 -3.85 1.82 17.73
C ASP A 258 -4.30 0.83 18.81
N ASN A 259 -3.85 -0.43 18.67
CA ASN A 259 -4.13 -1.48 19.62
C ASN A 259 -2.87 -2.31 19.84
N ALA A 260 -2.35 -2.30 21.08
CA ALA A 260 -1.10 -2.98 21.40
C ALA A 260 -1.16 -4.51 21.19
N ALA A 261 -2.30 -5.14 21.49
CA ALA A 261 -2.46 -6.58 21.31
C ALA A 261 -2.48 -6.97 19.83
N TYR A 262 -3.24 -6.23 19.01
CA TYR A 262 -3.28 -6.45 17.57
C TYR A 262 -1.93 -6.16 16.89
N ARG A 263 -1.25 -5.09 17.32
CA ARG A 263 0.10 -4.78 16.89
C ARG A 263 1.06 -5.95 17.15
N ASN A 264 1.04 -6.49 18.38
CA ASN A 264 1.89 -7.63 18.74
C ASN A 264 1.55 -8.86 17.90
N PHE A 265 0.25 -9.14 17.69
CA PHE A 265 -0.18 -10.21 16.81
C PHE A 265 0.40 -10.09 15.40
N LEU A 266 0.36 -8.90 14.77
CA LEU A 266 0.92 -8.68 13.44
C LEU A 266 2.43 -8.94 13.41
N TYR A 267 3.16 -8.48 14.43
CA TYR A 267 4.60 -8.72 14.53
C TYR A 267 4.92 -10.19 14.78
N ASP A 268 4.29 -10.83 15.74
CA ASP A 268 4.56 -12.22 16.12
C ASP A 268 4.19 -13.20 15.00
N THR A 269 3.14 -12.88 14.24
CA THR A 269 2.64 -13.73 13.14
C THR A 269 3.42 -13.52 11.84
N PHE A 270 3.66 -12.26 11.45
CA PHE A 270 4.19 -11.94 10.11
C PHE A 270 5.62 -11.40 10.14
N GLY A 271 6.14 -11.01 11.30
CA GLY A 271 7.44 -10.38 11.46
C GLY A 271 7.49 -8.95 10.91
N VAL A 272 6.35 -8.27 10.79
CA VAL A 272 6.29 -6.89 10.28
C VAL A 272 6.76 -5.91 11.34
N SER A 273 7.62 -4.96 10.97
CA SER A 273 8.12 -3.91 11.86
C SER A 273 7.32 -2.61 11.73
N SER A 274 6.61 -2.43 10.63
CA SER A 274 5.82 -1.25 10.35
C SER A 274 4.49 -1.59 9.69
N SER A 275 3.50 -0.70 9.85
CA SER A 275 2.23 -0.78 9.15
C SER A 275 1.82 0.58 8.59
N ASP A 276 1.32 0.61 7.35
CA ASP A 276 0.72 1.79 6.72
C ASP A 276 -0.61 1.46 6.02
N MET A 277 -1.11 2.36 5.18
CA MET A 277 -2.38 2.20 4.46
C MET A 277 -2.23 2.24 2.94
N GLU A 278 -1.00 2.22 2.39
CA GLU A 278 -0.74 2.46 0.96
C GLU A 278 0.32 1.55 0.33
N SER A 279 1.36 1.13 1.06
CA SER A 279 2.58 0.55 0.45
C SER A 279 2.33 -0.68 -0.41
N SER A 280 1.53 -1.64 0.06
CA SER A 280 1.25 -2.87 -0.72
C SER A 280 0.59 -2.54 -2.05
N ALA A 281 -0.35 -1.58 -2.08
CA ALA A 281 -1.07 -1.20 -3.29
C ALA A 281 -0.16 -0.49 -4.30
N VAL A 282 0.75 0.36 -3.82
CA VAL A 282 1.78 0.97 -4.67
C VAL A 282 2.70 -0.11 -5.26
N ALA A 283 3.14 -1.06 -4.42
CA ALA A 283 4.03 -2.14 -4.84
C ALA A 283 3.37 -3.10 -5.85
N MET A 284 2.10 -3.47 -5.65
CA MET A 284 1.32 -4.30 -6.58
C MET A 284 1.22 -3.67 -7.97
N VAL A 285 1.01 -2.36 -8.07
CA VAL A 285 0.96 -1.67 -9.37
C VAL A 285 2.31 -1.71 -10.08
N ILE A 286 3.42 -1.54 -9.35
CA ILE A 286 4.77 -1.54 -9.93
C ILE A 286 5.15 -2.93 -10.48
N LEU A 287 4.71 -4.00 -9.80
CA LEU A 287 4.97 -5.38 -10.23
C LEU A 287 4.10 -5.85 -11.40
N ASN A 288 3.07 -5.08 -11.75
CA ASN A 288 2.23 -5.31 -12.92
C ASN A 288 2.54 -4.28 -14.03
N PRO A 289 3.79 -4.14 -14.54
CA PRO A 289 4.06 -3.11 -15.53
C PRO A 289 3.27 -3.41 -16.80
N LEU A 290 2.40 -2.46 -17.18
CA LEU A 290 1.71 -2.46 -18.47
C LEU A 290 2.75 -2.41 -19.59
N ILE A 291 2.62 -3.32 -20.56
CA ILE A 291 3.33 -3.23 -21.83
C ILE A 291 2.58 -2.21 -22.70
N PHE A 292 3.02 -0.96 -22.69
CA PHE A 292 2.91 -0.12 -23.87
C PHE A 292 4.31 0.01 -24.47
N THR A 293 4.70 -1.00 -25.25
CA THR A 293 5.76 -0.89 -26.25
C THR A 293 5.29 -0.02 -27.40
#